data_AF-A0A976JQJ8-F1
#
_entry.id   AF-A0A976JQJ8-F1
#
_cell.length_a   1.000
_cell.length_b   1.000
_cell.length_c   1.000
_cell.angle_alpha   90.00
_cell.angle_beta   90.00
_cell.angle_gamma   90.00
#
_symmetry.space_group_name_H-M   'P 1'
#
loop_
_entity.id
_entity.type
_entity.pdbx_description
1 polymer ?
#
loop_
_entity_poly.entity_id
_entity_poly.type
_entity_poly.pdbx_seq_one_letter_code
_entity_poly.pdbx_strand_id
1 'polypeptide(L)'
;SHMRNSQDQFVIAPGIKGMVMSVFTLPSYDIVFKIIKDKFDPPKEVTHEIVRSKYTLVSRHDRIGRMADTQEFANFSFPLSRFSNELMEELQKVAPSLLHIEGDRLIIKHLYTERRMTPLNLFLHKASAEDTRGVMEEYGNAIKQLAAANIFPGDMLLKNFGVTRHKRVVFYDYDEICPLTDCNFRRIPEPQNEEQEMSLRPWYTVAANDVFPEEFRLFFSGNPGARKAFEEMHGDIYDVKFWWALQEQIRNGKIVDVFPYRRRRRFDRNR
;
A
#
# COMPACT_ATOMS: atom_id res chain seq x y z
N SER A 1 4.41 5.04 30.47
CA SER A 1 3.60 5.33 29.27
C SER A 1 4.36 6.35 28.42
N HIS A 2 4.58 6.07 27.13
CA HIS A 2 5.48 6.82 26.25
C HIS A 2 5.22 8.34 26.24
N MET A 3 3.95 8.77 26.20
CA MET A 3 3.56 10.19 26.24
C MET A 3 3.97 10.94 27.52
N ARG A 4 4.20 10.23 28.65
CA ARG A 4 4.66 10.84 29.91
C ARG A 4 6.18 11.07 29.94
N ASN A 5 6.93 10.39 29.07
CA ASN A 5 8.40 10.36 29.11
C ASN A 5 9.05 11.04 27.90
N SER A 6 8.25 11.51 26.93
CA SER A 6 8.70 12.17 25.71
C SER A 6 8.00 13.51 25.56
N GLN A 7 8.73 14.52 25.06
CA GLN A 7 8.19 15.84 24.71
C GLN A 7 8.00 16.00 23.19
N ASP A 8 8.16 14.93 22.42
CA ASP A 8 8.02 14.98 20.97
C ASP A 8 6.63 15.44 20.55
N GLN A 9 6.55 16.15 19.44
CA GLN A 9 5.28 16.53 18.83
C GLN A 9 4.85 15.50 17.79
N PHE A 10 3.53 15.31 17.65
CA PHE A 10 2.93 14.67 16.50
C PHE A 10 3.24 15.52 15.27
N VAL A 11 3.74 14.85 14.23
CA VAL A 11 4.15 15.44 12.96
C VAL A 11 3.57 14.63 11.81
N ILE A 12 3.48 15.24 10.63
CA ILE A 12 3.12 14.53 9.40
C ILE A 12 4.11 13.37 9.20
N ALA A 13 3.59 12.20 8.84
CA ALA A 13 4.44 11.05 8.59
C ALA A 13 5.34 11.29 7.38
N PRO A 14 6.63 10.91 7.43
CA PRO A 14 7.54 11.11 6.31
C PRO A 14 7.11 10.25 5.11
N GLY A 15 7.05 10.86 3.93
CA GLY A 15 6.62 10.18 2.72
C GLY A 15 5.89 11.11 1.77
N ILE A 16 5.24 10.51 0.77
CA ILE A 16 4.36 11.21 -0.15
C ILE A 16 2.98 11.31 0.52
N LYS A 17 2.39 12.50 0.54
CA LYS A 17 1.03 12.69 1.08
C LYS A 17 0.04 11.82 0.29
N GLY A 18 -0.77 11.05 1.01
CA GLY A 18 -1.80 10.20 0.41
C GLY A 18 -2.93 11.06 -0.18
N MET A 19 -3.64 10.52 -1.17
CA MET A 19 -4.80 11.19 -1.77
C MET A 19 -6.08 11.00 -0.94
N VAL A 20 -6.17 9.89 -0.21
CA VAL A 20 -7.34 9.48 0.58
C VAL A 20 -7.12 9.64 2.07
N MET A 21 -5.90 9.34 2.56
CA MET A 21 -5.57 9.35 3.98
C MET A 21 -4.64 10.53 4.31
N SER A 22 -4.86 11.16 5.47
CA SER A 22 -3.84 11.97 6.14
C SER A 22 -3.19 11.13 7.23
N VAL A 23 -1.85 11.11 7.24
CA VAL A 23 -1.06 10.21 8.09
C VAL A 23 -0.07 11.02 8.92
N PHE A 24 -0.08 10.79 10.23
CA PHE A 24 0.82 11.44 11.17
C PHE A 24 1.40 10.44 12.16
N THR A 25 2.47 10.83 12.84
CA THR A 25 3.22 9.95 13.74
C THR A 25 3.82 10.76 14.87
N LEU A 26 4.17 10.08 15.95
CA LEU A 26 5.11 10.61 16.93
C LEU A 26 6.52 10.07 16.57
N PRO A 27 7.55 10.91 16.40
CA PRO A 27 8.87 10.47 15.94
C PRO A 27 9.51 9.34 16.77
N SER A 28 9.36 9.41 18.09
CA SER A 28 9.85 8.39 19.04
C SER A 28 8.94 7.18 19.23
N TYR A 29 7.85 7.08 18.45
CA TYR A 29 6.88 5.99 18.54
C TYR A 29 6.79 5.17 17.25
N ASP A 30 6.60 3.86 17.40
CA ASP A 30 6.56 2.90 16.30
C ASP A 30 5.14 2.74 15.71
N ILE A 31 4.29 3.77 15.82
CA ILE A 31 2.90 3.76 15.35
C ILE A 31 2.63 5.02 14.52
N VAL A 32 1.92 4.82 13.41
CA VAL A 32 1.32 5.90 12.62
C VAL A 32 -0.19 5.95 12.85
N PHE A 33 -0.74 7.15 12.80
CA PHE A 33 -2.17 7.44 12.89
C PHE A 33 -2.64 7.85 11.50
N LYS A 34 -3.71 7.21 11.02
CA LYS A 34 -4.30 7.47 9.70
C LYS A 34 -5.73 7.94 9.89
N ILE A 35 -6.07 9.07 9.29
CA ILE A 35 -7.44 9.55 9.20
C ILE A 35 -7.86 9.62 7.73
N ILE A 36 -9.14 9.32 7.47
CA ILE A 36 -9.72 9.45 6.13
C ILE A 36 -10.02 10.95 5.92
N LYS A 37 -9.45 11.57 4.89
CA LYS A 37 -9.69 13.00 4.57
C LYS A 37 -11.17 13.23 4.25
N ASP A 38 -11.74 14.38 4.55
CA ASP A 38 -13.14 14.71 4.23
C ASP A 38 -13.40 14.78 2.72
N LYS A 39 -12.40 15.18 1.95
CA LYS A 39 -12.43 15.21 0.48
C LYS A 39 -11.16 14.56 -0.06
N PHE A 40 -11.34 13.66 -1.03
CA PHE A 40 -10.22 12.98 -1.69
C PHE A 40 -9.68 13.82 -2.85
N ASP A 41 -8.37 13.71 -3.06
CA ASP A 41 -7.70 14.39 -4.16
C ASP A 41 -8.02 13.67 -5.48
N PRO A 42 -8.35 14.40 -6.58
CA PRO A 42 -8.49 13.80 -7.91
C PRO A 42 -7.22 13.01 -8.29
N PRO A 43 -7.35 11.87 -8.99
CA PRO A 43 -8.55 11.36 -9.66
C PRO A 43 -9.38 10.36 -8.82
N LYS A 44 -9.24 10.32 -7.49
CA LYS A 44 -9.92 9.32 -6.66
C LYS A 44 -11.45 9.54 -6.65
N GLU A 45 -12.21 8.57 -7.16
CA GLU A 45 -13.68 8.58 -7.21
C GLU A 45 -14.34 7.72 -6.11
N VAL A 46 -13.56 7.25 -5.12
CA VAL A 46 -14.07 6.42 -4.01
C VAL A 46 -14.76 7.27 -2.95
N THR A 47 -15.61 6.65 -2.12
CA THR A 47 -16.29 7.29 -0.98
C THR A 47 -15.66 6.88 0.35
N HIS A 48 -15.87 7.65 1.43
CA HIS A 48 -15.46 7.28 2.80
C HIS A 48 -15.94 5.88 3.20
N GLU A 49 -17.18 5.56 2.85
CA GLU A 49 -17.79 4.27 3.17
C GLU A 49 -17.07 3.13 2.47
N ILE A 50 -16.71 3.32 1.20
CA ILE A 50 -15.89 2.36 0.44
C ILE A 50 -14.54 2.18 1.14
N VAL A 51 -13.84 3.26 1.47
CA VAL A 51 -12.53 3.18 2.16
C VAL A 51 -12.65 2.41 3.48
N ARG A 52 -13.65 2.72 4.31
CA ARG A 52 -13.91 1.98 5.55
C ARG A 52 -14.19 0.50 5.32
N SER A 53 -14.97 0.18 4.28
CA SER A 53 -15.27 -1.21 3.92
C SER A 53 -14.01 -1.98 3.53
N LYS A 54 -13.05 -1.35 2.84
CA LYS A 54 -11.76 -1.96 2.49
C LYS A 54 -10.89 -2.19 3.73
N TYR A 55 -10.83 -1.22 4.64
CA TYR A 55 -10.12 -1.41 5.92
C TYR A 55 -10.74 -2.55 6.76
N THR A 56 -12.06 -2.67 6.76
CA THR A 56 -12.79 -3.77 7.41
C THR A 56 -12.52 -5.11 6.72
N LEU A 57 -12.41 -5.12 5.39
CA LEU A 57 -12.05 -6.31 4.62
C LEU A 57 -10.68 -6.83 5.08
N VAL A 58 -9.67 -5.97 5.13
CA VAL A 58 -8.30 -6.32 5.53
C VAL A 58 -8.21 -6.81 6.97
N SER A 59 -8.97 -6.21 7.90
CA SER A 59 -8.95 -6.65 9.30
C SER A 59 -9.52 -8.05 9.49
N ARG A 60 -10.47 -8.46 8.63
CA ARG A 60 -11.13 -9.77 8.64
C ARG A 60 -10.44 -10.83 7.78
N HIS A 61 -9.64 -10.43 6.78
CA HIS A 61 -8.93 -11.36 5.90
C HIS A 61 -7.66 -11.92 6.55
N ASP A 62 -7.23 -13.11 6.12
CA ASP A 62 -5.90 -13.60 6.45
C ASP A 62 -4.87 -12.67 5.80
N ARG A 63 -4.18 -11.91 6.65
CA ARG A 63 -3.21 -10.90 6.24
C ARG A 63 -1.90 -11.50 5.76
N ILE A 64 -1.68 -12.82 5.95
CA ILE A 64 -0.51 -13.61 5.53
C ILE A 64 0.86 -12.96 5.84
N GLY A 65 0.89 -12.02 6.79
CA GLY A 65 2.03 -11.16 7.10
C GLY A 65 2.44 -10.19 5.99
N ARG A 66 1.56 -9.88 5.04
CA ARG A 66 1.77 -8.93 3.93
C ARG A 66 0.86 -7.71 3.94
N MET A 67 -0.13 -7.67 4.83
CA MET A 67 -0.91 -6.47 5.13
C MET A 67 -0.61 -5.98 6.55
N ALA A 68 -0.49 -4.67 6.72
CA ALA A 68 -0.28 -4.06 8.03
C ALA A 68 -1.52 -4.25 8.92
N ASP A 69 -1.28 -4.60 10.19
CA ASP A 69 -2.34 -4.71 11.18
C ASP A 69 -2.89 -3.32 11.53
N THR A 70 -4.20 -3.16 11.44
CA THR A 70 -4.91 -1.91 11.71
C THR A 70 -5.73 -2.05 12.98
N GLN A 71 -5.69 -1.03 13.82
CA GLN A 71 -6.63 -0.88 14.94
C GLN A 71 -7.46 0.38 14.71
N GLU A 72 -8.77 0.23 14.79
CA GLU A 72 -9.73 1.31 14.60
C GLU A 72 -10.08 1.94 15.94
N PHE A 73 -10.09 3.27 16.01
CA PHE A 73 -10.46 4.03 17.20
C PHE A 73 -11.53 5.07 16.87
N ALA A 74 -12.46 5.24 17.81
CA ALA A 74 -13.46 6.29 17.79
C ALA A 74 -13.21 7.29 18.93
N ASN A 75 -13.39 8.58 18.66
CA ASN A 75 -13.23 9.67 19.62
C ASN A 75 -11.90 9.61 20.39
N PHE A 76 -10.80 9.39 19.67
CA PHE A 76 -9.48 9.29 20.29
C PHE A 76 -9.02 10.67 20.75
N SER A 77 -8.68 10.78 22.03
CA SER A 77 -8.27 12.05 22.66
C SER A 77 -6.75 12.16 22.70
N PHE A 78 -6.25 13.30 22.22
CA PHE A 78 -4.85 13.67 22.27
C PHE A 78 -4.65 15.00 23.01
N PRO A 79 -3.50 15.22 23.67
CA PRO A 79 -3.14 16.55 24.17
C PRO A 79 -2.88 17.50 22.99
N LEU A 80 -3.60 18.61 22.92
CA LEU A 80 -3.52 19.55 21.79
C LEU A 80 -2.12 20.18 21.67
N SER A 81 -1.48 20.47 22.79
CA SER A 81 -0.12 21.03 22.86
C SER A 81 0.97 20.14 22.24
N ARG A 82 0.64 18.87 21.96
CA ARG A 82 1.55 17.89 21.38
C ARG A 82 1.46 17.81 19.86
N PHE A 83 0.67 18.64 19.19
CA PHE A 83 0.67 18.69 17.72
C PHE A 83 1.58 19.81 17.23
N SER A 84 2.37 19.52 16.18
CA SER A 84 3.06 20.60 15.47
C SER A 84 2.04 21.50 14.76
N ASN A 85 2.38 22.78 14.59
CA ASN A 85 1.51 23.72 13.89
C ASN A 85 1.23 23.26 12.45
N GLU A 86 2.27 22.77 11.75
CA GLU A 86 2.16 22.21 10.40
C GLU A 86 1.15 21.06 10.32
N LEU A 87 1.18 20.15 11.30
CA LEU A 87 0.21 19.05 11.33
C LEU A 87 -1.20 19.56 11.61
N MET A 88 -1.38 20.49 12.55
CA MET A 88 -2.70 21.06 12.83
C MET A 88 -3.31 21.77 11.63
N GLU A 89 -2.52 22.53 10.87
CA GLU A 89 -2.96 23.19 9.64
C GLU A 89 -3.39 22.18 8.58
N GLU A 90 -2.59 21.13 8.38
CA GLU A 90 -2.92 20.04 7.44
C GLU A 90 -4.23 19.36 7.85
N LEU A 91 -4.39 18.95 9.11
CA LEU A 91 -5.58 18.25 9.60
C LEU A 91 -6.84 19.13 9.46
N GLN A 92 -6.76 20.41 9.82
CA GLN A 92 -7.87 21.36 9.67
C GLN A 92 -8.26 21.58 8.21
N LYS A 93 -7.28 21.53 7.29
CA LYS A 93 -7.54 21.66 5.85
C LYS A 93 -8.21 20.41 5.27
N VAL A 94 -7.74 19.23 5.64
CA VAL A 94 -8.10 17.98 4.93
C VAL A 94 -9.19 17.18 5.60
N ALA A 95 -9.41 17.33 6.91
CA ALA A 95 -10.40 16.55 7.66
C ALA A 95 -11.06 17.34 8.82
N PRO A 96 -11.51 18.60 8.62
CA PRO A 96 -12.10 19.39 9.70
C PRO A 96 -13.31 18.73 10.36
N SER A 97 -14.09 17.91 9.63
CA SER A 97 -15.26 17.23 10.17
C SER A 97 -14.94 16.23 11.29
N LEU A 98 -13.70 15.70 11.30
CA LEU A 98 -13.22 14.71 12.25
C LEU A 98 -12.61 15.33 13.51
N LEU A 99 -12.31 16.62 13.50
CA LEU A 99 -11.59 17.30 14.59
C LEU A 99 -12.58 17.96 15.54
N HIS A 100 -12.38 17.75 16.84
CA HIS A 100 -13.10 18.46 17.89
C HIS A 100 -12.11 18.90 18.97
N ILE A 101 -12.09 20.19 19.30
CA ILE A 101 -11.20 20.72 20.34
C ILE A 101 -12.02 20.98 21.60
N GLU A 102 -11.62 20.35 22.69
CA GLU A 102 -12.21 20.52 24.03
C GLU A 102 -11.11 20.93 25.01
N GLY A 103 -11.06 22.21 25.37
CA GLY A 103 -10.03 22.75 26.28
C GLY A 103 -8.62 22.52 25.75
N ASP A 104 -7.83 21.70 26.45
CA ASP A 104 -6.44 21.36 26.12
C ASP A 104 -6.29 20.08 25.28
N ARG A 105 -7.41 19.53 24.77
CA ARG A 105 -7.44 18.27 24.04
C ARG A 105 -7.96 18.42 22.63
N LEU A 106 -7.36 17.66 21.72
CA LEU A 106 -7.88 17.38 20.38
C LEU A 106 -8.51 15.99 20.40
N ILE A 107 -9.79 15.91 20.11
CA ILE A 107 -10.52 14.67 19.89
C ILE A 107 -10.65 14.44 18.39
N ILE A 108 -10.16 13.29 17.93
CA ILE A 108 -10.34 12.84 16.55
C ILE A 108 -11.43 11.78 16.54
N LYS A 109 -12.55 12.08 15.87
CA LYS A 109 -13.76 11.24 15.86
C LYS A 109 -13.51 9.83 15.36
N HIS A 110 -12.62 9.67 14.39
CA HIS A 110 -12.31 8.39 13.78
C HIS A 110 -10.87 8.36 13.27
N LEU A 111 -10.11 7.33 13.62
CA LEU A 111 -8.77 7.10 13.11
C LEU A 111 -8.41 5.62 13.13
N TYR A 112 -7.41 5.26 12.33
CA TYR A 112 -6.73 3.98 12.41
C TYR A 112 -5.33 4.17 12.97
N THR A 113 -4.83 3.19 13.71
CA THR A 113 -3.41 3.08 14.04
C THR A 113 -2.80 1.88 13.35
N GLU A 114 -1.58 2.03 12.87
CA GLU A 114 -0.80 0.96 12.26
C GLU A 114 0.65 1.02 12.74
N ARG A 115 1.35 -0.11 12.67
CA ARG A 115 2.79 -0.13 12.95
C ARG A 115 3.53 0.72 11.90
N ARG A 116 4.37 1.63 12.38
CA ARG A 116 5.22 2.47 11.54
C ARG A 116 6.25 1.61 10.79
N MET A 117 6.35 1.84 9.49
CA MET A 117 7.33 1.22 8.59
C MET A 117 8.02 2.30 7.77
N THR A 118 9.17 1.99 7.20
CA THR A 118 9.84 2.90 6.26
C THR A 118 9.20 2.70 4.89
N PRO A 119 8.61 3.73 4.25
CA PRO A 119 8.10 3.61 2.89
C PRO A 119 9.18 3.06 1.95
N LEU A 120 8.82 2.11 1.10
CA LEU A 120 9.77 1.35 0.29
C LEU A 120 10.51 2.25 -0.69
N ASN A 121 9.86 3.25 -1.28
CA ASN A 121 10.52 4.27 -2.09
C ASN A 121 11.62 5.02 -1.30
N LEU A 122 11.35 5.42 -0.05
CA LEU A 122 12.33 6.09 0.80
C LEU A 122 13.47 5.16 1.24
N PHE A 123 13.17 3.89 1.48
CA PHE A 123 14.19 2.88 1.78
C PHE A 123 15.16 2.73 0.61
N LEU A 124 14.65 2.62 -0.62
CA LEU A 124 15.44 2.42 -1.84
C LEU A 124 16.40 3.58 -2.12
N HIS A 125 16.02 4.83 -1.81
CA HIS A 125 16.92 5.98 -1.96
C HIS A 125 18.23 5.89 -1.17
N LYS A 126 18.25 5.12 -0.07
CA LYS A 126 19.41 4.98 0.82
C LYS A 126 19.98 3.56 0.81
N ALA A 127 19.37 2.63 0.08
CA ALA A 127 19.72 1.22 0.11
C ALA A 127 21.01 0.95 -0.66
N SER A 128 21.80 -0.01 -0.19
CA SER A 128 22.89 -0.59 -0.98
C SER A 128 22.32 -1.42 -2.15
N ALA A 129 23.17 -1.81 -3.10
CA ALA A 129 22.77 -2.69 -4.20
C ALA A 129 22.26 -4.06 -3.69
N GLU A 130 22.90 -4.60 -2.64
CA GLU A 130 22.47 -5.86 -2.00
C GLU A 130 21.10 -5.71 -1.34
N ASP A 131 20.89 -4.61 -0.61
CA ASP A 131 19.62 -4.35 0.07
C ASP A 131 18.50 -4.07 -0.93
N THR A 132 18.79 -3.37 -2.01
CA THR A 132 17.86 -3.16 -3.13
C THR A 132 17.41 -4.51 -3.69
N ARG A 133 18.35 -5.40 -4.01
CA ARG A 133 18.01 -6.74 -4.53
C ARG A 133 17.14 -7.52 -3.53
N GLY A 134 17.56 -7.57 -2.26
CA GLY A 134 16.83 -8.32 -1.24
C GLY A 134 15.42 -7.80 -0.96
N VAL A 135 15.22 -6.48 -1.00
CA VAL A 135 13.90 -5.88 -0.78
C VAL A 135 13.03 -5.97 -2.04
N MET A 136 13.60 -5.91 -3.24
CA MET A 136 12.84 -6.13 -4.48
C MET A 136 12.37 -7.58 -4.64
N GLU A 137 13.16 -8.54 -4.16
CA GLU A 137 12.72 -9.95 -4.01
C GLU A 137 11.53 -10.05 -3.05
N GLU A 138 11.59 -9.40 -1.89
CA GLU A 138 10.48 -9.40 -0.92
C GLU A 138 9.24 -8.67 -1.43
N TYR A 139 9.43 -7.63 -2.24
CA TYR A 139 8.34 -6.86 -2.85
C TYR A 139 7.53 -7.71 -3.85
N GLY A 140 8.20 -8.37 -4.81
CA GLY A 140 7.48 -9.26 -5.73
C GLY A 140 6.88 -10.47 -5.03
N ASN A 141 7.57 -11.03 -4.03
CA ASN A 141 6.98 -12.07 -3.19
C ASN A 141 5.73 -11.58 -2.43
N ALA A 142 5.71 -10.34 -1.94
CA ALA A 142 4.55 -9.75 -1.29
C ALA A 142 3.35 -9.65 -2.25
N ILE A 143 3.56 -9.17 -3.48
CA ILE A 143 2.51 -9.10 -4.51
C ILE A 143 1.95 -10.49 -4.80
N LYS A 144 2.82 -11.48 -5.07
CA LYS A 144 2.38 -12.84 -5.38
C LYS A 144 1.60 -13.48 -4.23
N GLN A 145 2.03 -13.23 -2.99
CA GLN A 145 1.36 -13.74 -1.81
C GLN A 145 0.00 -13.08 -1.60
N LEU A 146 -0.10 -11.75 -1.76
CA LEU A 146 -1.39 -11.04 -1.69
C LEU A 146 -2.35 -11.56 -2.77
N ALA A 147 -1.87 -11.65 -4.01
CA ALA A 147 -2.65 -12.15 -5.13
C ALA A 147 -3.14 -13.59 -4.89
N ALA A 148 -2.28 -14.45 -4.33
CA ALA A 148 -2.63 -15.83 -3.99
C ALA A 148 -3.67 -15.93 -2.87
N ALA A 149 -3.76 -14.92 -1.99
CA ALA A 149 -4.83 -14.78 -1.00
C ALA A 149 -6.08 -14.08 -1.56
N ASN A 150 -6.22 -14.02 -2.89
CA ASN A 150 -7.30 -13.34 -3.59
C ASN A 150 -7.36 -11.83 -3.34
N ILE A 151 -6.24 -11.18 -2.99
CA ILE A 151 -6.16 -9.72 -2.81
C ILE A 151 -5.29 -9.11 -3.90
N PHE A 152 -5.90 -8.30 -4.77
CA PHE A 152 -5.18 -7.45 -5.69
C PHE A 152 -4.93 -6.08 -5.04
N PRO A 153 -3.68 -5.58 -4.98
CA PRO A 153 -3.37 -4.31 -4.33
C PRO A 153 -3.93 -3.06 -5.01
N GLY A 154 -4.28 -3.12 -6.30
CA GLY A 154 -4.58 -1.91 -7.09
C GLY A 154 -3.29 -1.17 -7.45
N ASP A 155 -3.12 0.05 -6.93
CA ASP A 155 -1.89 0.84 -7.05
C ASP A 155 -0.66 0.16 -6.39
N MET A 156 0.13 -0.51 -7.23
CA MET A 156 1.40 -1.13 -6.83
C MET A 156 2.59 -0.17 -6.90
N LEU A 157 2.40 1.14 -6.67
CA LEU A 157 3.51 2.05 -6.48
C LEU A 157 4.32 1.72 -5.22
N LEU A 158 5.64 1.89 -5.29
CA LEU A 158 6.57 1.61 -4.18
C LEU A 158 6.26 2.41 -2.91
N LYS A 159 5.60 3.58 -3.04
CA LYS A 159 5.20 4.41 -1.89
C LYS A 159 4.08 3.77 -1.04
N ASN A 160 3.35 2.78 -1.56
CA ASN A 160 2.22 2.12 -0.89
C ASN A 160 2.66 0.88 -0.08
N PHE A 161 3.96 0.57 -0.12
CA PHE A 161 4.58 -0.55 0.59
C PHE A 161 5.58 -0.06 1.61
N GLY A 162 5.63 -0.76 2.75
CA GLY A 162 6.52 -0.48 3.87
C GLY A 162 7.56 -1.57 4.06
N VAL A 163 8.76 -1.15 4.44
CA VAL A 163 9.86 -2.01 4.84
C VAL A 163 9.94 -2.03 6.36
N THR A 164 9.84 -3.22 6.92
CA THR A 164 9.98 -3.48 8.36
C THR A 164 11.47 -3.52 8.78
N ARG A 165 11.74 -3.52 10.10
CA ARG A 165 13.10 -3.66 10.64
C ARG A 165 13.83 -4.93 10.16
N HIS A 166 13.09 -6.00 9.86
CA HIS A 166 13.65 -7.26 9.33
C HIS A 166 13.65 -7.32 7.79
N LYS A 167 13.51 -6.18 7.11
CA LYS A 167 13.49 -6.06 5.64
C LYS A 167 12.38 -6.87 4.96
N ARG A 168 11.28 -7.14 5.68
CA ARG A 168 10.04 -7.64 5.06
C ARG A 168 9.28 -6.47 4.45
N VAL A 169 8.69 -6.72 3.29
CA VAL A 169 7.80 -5.79 2.60
C VAL A 169 6.34 -6.11 2.96
N VAL A 170 5.60 -5.06 3.32
CA VAL A 170 4.20 -5.11 3.76
C VAL A 170 3.43 -4.00 3.06
N PHE A 171 2.24 -4.31 2.59
CA PHE A 171 1.33 -3.35 1.96
C PHE A 171 0.47 -2.65 3.01
N TYR A 172 0.21 -1.34 2.82
CA TYR A 172 -0.52 -0.54 3.81
C TYR A 172 -1.50 0.49 3.22
N ASP A 173 -1.71 0.53 1.91
CA ASP A 173 -2.67 1.44 1.28
C ASP A 173 -3.88 0.66 0.77
N TYR A 174 -5.03 0.78 1.44
CA TYR A 174 -6.15 -0.15 1.21
C TYR A 174 -7.27 0.43 0.36
N ASP A 175 -7.13 1.64 -0.16
CA ASP A 175 -8.21 2.33 -0.86
C ASP A 175 -8.58 1.66 -2.20
N GLU A 176 -7.60 1.08 -2.90
CA GLU A 176 -7.78 0.45 -4.22
C GLU A 176 -7.78 -1.08 -4.21
N ILE A 177 -7.73 -1.72 -3.05
CA ILE A 177 -7.70 -3.19 -3.01
C ILE A 177 -8.99 -3.76 -3.59
N CYS A 178 -8.90 -4.86 -4.31
CA CYS A 178 -10.07 -5.61 -4.75
C CYS A 178 -9.77 -7.11 -4.77
N PRO A 179 -10.82 -7.96 -4.75
CA PRO A 179 -10.63 -9.37 -4.94
C PRO A 179 -9.96 -9.64 -6.29
N LEU A 180 -8.94 -10.50 -6.31
CA LEU A 180 -8.25 -10.82 -7.56
C LEU A 180 -9.21 -11.39 -8.61
N THR A 181 -10.23 -12.12 -8.17
CA THR A 181 -11.30 -12.68 -9.01
C THR A 181 -12.14 -11.64 -9.75
N ASP A 182 -12.19 -10.40 -9.25
CA ASP A 182 -13.00 -9.31 -9.79
C ASP A 182 -12.22 -8.47 -10.81
N CYS A 183 -10.89 -8.62 -10.85
CA CYS A 183 -10.02 -7.98 -11.83
C CYS A 183 -10.16 -8.64 -13.21
N ASN A 184 -10.19 -7.82 -14.25
CA ASN A 184 -10.11 -8.27 -15.63
C ASN A 184 -8.70 -8.04 -16.18
N PHE A 185 -7.83 -9.04 -16.06
CA PHE A 185 -6.48 -8.97 -16.60
C PHE A 185 -6.49 -9.09 -18.12
N ARG A 186 -5.96 -8.08 -18.80
CA ARG A 186 -5.93 -7.98 -20.27
C ARG A 186 -4.53 -7.65 -20.75
N ARG A 187 -4.28 -7.92 -22.03
CA ARG A 187 -3.10 -7.41 -22.74
C ARG A 187 -3.41 -6.07 -23.35
N ILE A 188 -2.43 -5.20 -23.39
CA ILE A 188 -2.50 -3.97 -24.19
C ILE A 188 -2.60 -4.39 -25.66
N PRO A 189 -3.65 -3.98 -26.41
CA PRO A 189 -3.75 -4.28 -27.82
C PRO A 189 -2.60 -3.65 -28.62
N GLU A 190 -2.05 -4.38 -29.60
CA GLU A 190 -1.06 -3.82 -30.51
C GLU A 190 -1.71 -2.74 -31.39
N PRO A 191 -1.06 -1.58 -31.56
CA PRO A 191 -1.58 -0.53 -32.42
C PRO A 191 -1.62 -1.01 -33.87
N GLN A 192 -2.69 -0.67 -34.58
CA GLN A 192 -2.96 -1.11 -35.95
C GLN A 192 -2.54 -0.07 -36.99
N ASN A 193 -2.25 1.16 -36.57
CA ASN A 193 -1.84 2.26 -37.44
C ASN A 193 -0.97 3.28 -36.69
N GLU A 194 -0.29 4.15 -37.43
CA GLU A 194 0.62 5.19 -36.88
C GLU A 194 -0.11 6.18 -35.96
N GLU A 195 -1.38 6.47 -36.23
CA GLU A 195 -2.20 7.37 -35.38
C GLU A 195 -2.40 6.78 -33.98
N GLN A 196 -2.66 5.47 -33.90
CA GLN A 196 -2.79 4.76 -32.63
C GLN A 196 -1.46 4.64 -31.88
N GLU A 197 -0.33 4.48 -32.59
CA GLU A 197 1.01 4.49 -31.98
C GLU A 197 1.36 5.84 -31.34
N MET A 198 0.96 6.94 -31.99
CA MET A 198 1.26 8.30 -31.51
C MET A 198 0.19 8.86 -30.56
N SER A 199 -0.88 8.12 -30.29
CA SER A 199 -1.97 8.59 -29.43
C SER A 199 -1.53 8.75 -27.98
N LEU A 200 -1.80 9.94 -27.41
CA LEU A 200 -1.56 10.23 -25.99
C LEU A 200 -2.59 9.58 -25.06
N ARG A 201 -3.72 9.11 -25.60
CA ARG A 201 -4.78 8.41 -24.85
C ARG A 201 -4.91 6.97 -25.37
N PRO A 202 -5.28 6.01 -24.52
CA PRO A 202 -5.64 4.67 -24.98
C PRO A 202 -6.71 4.77 -26.07
N TRP A 203 -6.43 4.20 -27.25
CA TRP A 203 -7.38 4.12 -28.36
C TRP A 203 -8.39 2.98 -28.18
N TYR A 204 -8.16 2.11 -27.19
CA TYR A 204 -9.01 1.00 -26.81
C TYR A 204 -9.84 1.33 -25.56
N THR A 205 -10.98 0.67 -25.41
CA THR A 205 -11.85 0.84 -24.23
C THR A 205 -11.25 0.16 -23.00
N VAL A 206 -11.16 0.92 -21.92
CA VAL A 206 -10.71 0.48 -20.59
C VAL A 206 -11.89 0.56 -19.63
N ALA A 207 -12.30 -0.58 -19.09
CA ALA A 207 -13.30 -0.64 -18.02
C ALA A 207 -12.63 -0.40 -16.65
N ALA A 208 -13.43 -0.05 -15.63
CA ALA A 208 -12.91 0.26 -14.29
C ALA A 208 -12.12 -0.89 -13.63
N ASN A 209 -12.42 -2.14 -13.99
CA ASN A 209 -11.75 -3.33 -13.44
C ASN A 209 -10.69 -3.91 -14.39
N ASP A 210 -10.43 -3.27 -15.53
CA ASP A 210 -9.39 -3.73 -16.45
C ASP A 210 -8.01 -3.44 -15.88
N VAL A 211 -7.14 -4.45 -15.92
CA VAL A 211 -5.77 -4.37 -15.42
C VAL A 211 -4.81 -4.84 -16.51
N PHE A 212 -3.80 -4.02 -16.79
CA PHE A 212 -2.76 -4.28 -17.80
C PHE A 212 -1.40 -4.49 -17.11
N PRO A 213 -0.99 -5.75 -16.87
CA PRO A 213 0.25 -6.04 -16.16
C PRO A 213 1.51 -5.50 -16.83
N GLU A 214 1.47 -5.26 -18.14
CA GLU A 214 2.57 -4.66 -18.89
C GLU A 214 2.90 -3.23 -18.41
N GLU A 215 1.91 -2.50 -17.91
CA GLU A 215 2.06 -1.13 -17.42
C GLU A 215 2.73 -1.06 -16.04
N PHE A 216 2.79 -2.18 -15.29
CA PHE A 216 3.39 -2.18 -13.95
C PHE A 216 4.88 -1.81 -13.97
N ARG A 217 5.55 -1.89 -15.13
CA ARG A 217 6.91 -1.38 -15.35
C ARG A 217 7.03 0.12 -15.02
N LEU A 218 5.95 0.88 -15.23
CA LEU A 218 5.89 2.31 -14.96
C LEU A 218 5.96 2.64 -13.47
N PHE A 219 5.59 1.71 -12.58
CA PHE A 219 5.68 1.92 -11.13
C PHE A 219 7.11 2.09 -10.61
N PHE A 220 8.09 1.68 -11.41
CA PHE A 220 9.53 1.84 -11.10
C PHE A 220 10.14 3.08 -11.72
N SER A 221 9.34 3.99 -12.28
CA SER A 221 9.81 5.24 -12.86
C SER A 221 10.67 6.01 -11.84
N GLY A 222 11.89 6.35 -12.23
CA GLY A 222 12.88 7.00 -11.36
C GLY A 222 13.77 6.07 -10.53
N ASN A 223 13.59 4.74 -10.60
CA ASN A 223 14.44 3.76 -9.89
C ASN A 223 14.90 2.60 -10.81
N PRO A 224 15.84 2.83 -11.74
CA PRO A 224 16.27 1.82 -12.70
C PRO A 224 16.93 0.60 -12.04
N GLY A 225 17.65 0.80 -10.92
CA GLY A 225 18.24 -0.30 -10.16
C GLY A 225 17.20 -1.24 -9.55
N ALA A 226 16.12 -0.68 -8.99
CA ALA A 226 15.01 -1.44 -8.44
C ALA A 226 14.24 -2.19 -9.55
N ARG A 227 14.00 -1.51 -10.68
CA ARG A 227 13.38 -2.11 -11.87
C ARG A 227 14.14 -3.33 -12.36
N LYS A 228 15.45 -3.20 -12.57
CA LYS A 228 16.31 -4.29 -13.04
C LYS A 228 16.29 -5.47 -12.06
N ALA A 229 16.46 -5.19 -10.77
CA ALA A 229 16.42 -6.24 -9.74
C ALA A 229 15.06 -6.97 -9.73
N PHE A 230 13.95 -6.25 -9.89
CA PHE A 230 12.62 -6.84 -9.96
C PHE A 230 12.43 -7.68 -11.22
N GLU A 231 12.81 -7.16 -12.40
CA GLU A 231 12.69 -7.87 -13.68
C GLU A 231 13.45 -9.21 -13.69
N GLU A 232 14.64 -9.25 -13.09
CA GLU A 232 15.44 -10.48 -12.99
C GLU A 232 14.76 -11.60 -12.19
N MET A 233 13.89 -11.27 -11.23
CA MET A 233 13.31 -12.24 -10.28
C MET A 233 11.81 -12.44 -10.44
N HIS A 234 11.11 -11.42 -10.94
CA HIS A 234 9.65 -11.29 -10.90
C HIS A 234 9.08 -10.73 -12.20
N GLY A 235 9.79 -10.88 -13.32
CA GLY A 235 9.29 -10.49 -14.64
C GLY A 235 7.98 -11.19 -15.05
N ASP A 236 7.64 -12.32 -14.42
CA ASP A 236 6.37 -13.02 -14.59
C ASP A 236 5.16 -12.19 -14.16
N ILE A 237 5.32 -11.24 -13.23
CA ILE A 237 4.25 -10.34 -12.78
C ILE A 237 3.76 -9.42 -13.92
N TYR A 238 4.59 -9.18 -14.94
CA TYR A 238 4.21 -8.39 -16.12
C TYR A 238 3.47 -9.20 -17.19
N ASP A 239 3.39 -10.52 -17.06
CA ASP A 239 2.64 -11.36 -18.01
C ASP A 239 1.21 -11.58 -17.49
N VAL A 240 0.23 -11.22 -18.31
CA VAL A 240 -1.19 -11.49 -18.06
C VAL A 240 -1.46 -12.97 -17.72
N LYS A 241 -0.68 -13.91 -18.30
CA LYS A 241 -0.86 -15.35 -18.09
C LYS A 241 -0.64 -15.75 -16.64
N PHE A 242 0.28 -15.09 -15.94
CA PHE A 242 0.53 -15.34 -14.52
C PHE A 242 -0.75 -15.09 -13.71
N TRP A 243 -1.41 -13.97 -13.98
CA TRP A 243 -2.62 -13.55 -13.29
C TRP A 243 -3.82 -14.43 -13.62
N TRP A 244 -4.02 -14.79 -14.89
CA TRP A 244 -5.08 -15.73 -15.28
C TRP A 244 -4.93 -17.09 -14.61
N ALA A 245 -3.71 -17.66 -14.61
CA ALA A 245 -3.45 -18.93 -13.96
C ALA A 245 -3.75 -18.87 -12.46
N LEU A 246 -3.45 -17.74 -11.82
CA LEU A 246 -3.74 -17.55 -10.39
C LEU A 246 -5.24 -17.38 -10.12
N GLN A 247 -5.96 -16.61 -10.94
CA GLN A 247 -7.42 -16.51 -10.87
C GLN A 247 -8.10 -17.86 -11.03
N GLU A 248 -7.64 -18.69 -11.98
CA GLU A 248 -8.14 -20.04 -12.18
C GLU A 248 -7.90 -20.95 -10.96
N GLN A 249 -6.70 -20.89 -10.37
CA GLN A 249 -6.38 -21.65 -9.16
C GLN A 249 -7.28 -21.25 -7.98
N ILE A 250 -7.52 -19.96 -7.79
CA ILE A 250 -8.38 -19.44 -6.71
C ILE A 250 -9.84 -19.86 -6.93
N ARG A 251 -10.36 -19.76 -8.16
CA ARG A 251 -11.72 -20.22 -8.51
C ARG A 251 -11.90 -21.72 -8.29
N ASN A 252 -10.83 -22.50 -8.49
CA ASN A 252 -10.80 -23.94 -8.21
C ASN A 252 -10.59 -24.28 -6.73
N GLY A 253 -10.59 -23.29 -5.82
CA GLY A 253 -10.50 -23.50 -4.38
C GLY A 253 -9.11 -23.94 -3.88
N LYS A 254 -8.05 -23.76 -4.68
CA LYS A 254 -6.69 -24.09 -4.23
C LYS A 254 -6.22 -23.06 -3.21
N ILE A 255 -5.94 -23.54 -1.99
CA ILE A 255 -5.26 -22.77 -0.97
C ILE A 255 -3.76 -22.78 -1.29
N VAL A 256 -3.19 -21.60 -1.57
CA VAL A 256 -1.75 -21.47 -1.85
C VAL A 256 -0.98 -21.42 -0.54
N ASP A 257 0.06 -22.25 -0.41
CA ASP A 257 0.94 -22.23 0.75
C ASP A 257 1.68 -20.89 0.86
N VAL A 258 1.40 -20.14 1.93
CA VAL A 258 2.17 -18.93 2.28
C VAL A 258 3.14 -19.25 3.42
N PHE A 259 4.44 -19.14 3.13
CA PHE A 259 5.49 -19.36 4.12
C PHE A 259 5.96 -18.03 4.71
N PRO A 260 6.04 -17.89 6.06
CA PRO A 260 6.52 -16.68 6.72
C PRO A 260 8.06 -16.55 6.72
N TYR A 261 8.76 -17.30 5.87
CA TYR A 261 10.22 -17.34 5.77
C TYR A 261 10.69 -17.39 4.32
N ARG A 262 11.91 -16.90 4.07
CA ARG A 262 12.52 -16.92 2.72
C ARG A 262 12.70 -18.35 2.23
N ARG A 263 12.43 -18.58 0.93
CA ARG A 263 12.53 -19.91 0.30
C ARG A 263 13.87 -20.61 0.56
N ARG A 264 14.99 -19.86 0.61
CA ARG A 264 16.32 -20.39 0.95
C ARG A 264 16.45 -21.05 2.33
N ARG A 265 15.50 -20.80 3.24
CA ARG A 265 15.43 -21.42 4.57
C ARG A 265 14.45 -22.59 4.63
N ARG A 266 13.77 -22.91 3.52
CA ARG A 266 12.90 -24.09 3.43
C ARG A 266 13.78 -25.33 3.51
N PHE A 267 13.45 -26.25 4.42
CA PHE A 267 14.06 -27.57 4.41
C PHE A 267 13.76 -28.25 3.06
N ASP A 268 14.80 -28.80 2.46
CA ASP A 268 14.62 -29.60 1.25
C ASP A 268 13.84 -30.86 1.64
N ARG A 269 12.68 -31.05 1.02
CA ARG A 269 11.83 -32.23 1.29
C ARG A 269 12.34 -33.48 0.58
N ASN A 270 13.41 -33.35 -0.22
CA ASN A 270 14.06 -34.44 -0.94
C ASN A 270 15.33 -34.96 -0.24
N ARG A 271 15.47 -34.76 1.07
CA ARG A 271 16.50 -35.39 1.90
C ARG A 271 15.89 -36.24 2.99
#